data_AF-A0A2V8NC44-F1
#
_entry.id   AF-A0A2V8NC44-F1
#
_cell.length_a   1.000
_cell.length_b   1.000
_cell.length_c   1.000
_cell.angle_alpha   90.00
_cell.angle_beta   90.00
_cell.angle_gamma   90.00
#
_symmetry.space_group_name_H-M   'P 1'
#
loop_
_entity.id
_entity.type
_entity.pdbx_description
1 polymer ?
#
loop_
_entity_poly.entity_id
_entity_poly.type
_entity_poly.pdbx_seq_one_letter_code
_entity_poly.pdbx_strand_id
1 'polypeptide(L)'
;MENVGSGSQVNAGADAALIIGDPAMKVPRDQFRVFDLAALWHDYTGCGFVFAMWMARASEVETIRALDFAGALDEGLAHLDEIAAEYEKAIGLSPAEIKAYLTENIAFRMDEEMKKGLELFFELARKLNLIEDQKPPRFFGVS
;
A
#
# COMPACT_ATOMS: atom_id res chain seq x y z
N MET A 1 7.48 -22.96 -8.53
CA MET A 1 6.93 -22.67 -7.20
C MET A 1 8.13 -22.39 -6.31
N GLU A 2 8.69 -21.18 -6.44
CA GLU A 2 9.83 -20.76 -5.63
C GLU A 2 9.30 -20.19 -4.32
N ASN A 3 9.77 -20.81 -3.25
CA ASN A 3 9.39 -20.53 -1.88
C ASN A 3 10.15 -19.26 -1.45
N VAL A 4 9.47 -18.11 -1.43
CA VAL A 4 10.04 -16.87 -0.89
C VAL A 4 10.13 -17.03 0.62
N GLY A 5 11.37 -17.14 1.11
CA GLY A 5 11.69 -17.42 2.49
C GLY A 5 11.12 -16.38 3.45
N SER A 6 10.53 -16.90 4.53
CA SER A 6 10.29 -16.18 5.76
C SER A 6 11.62 -15.72 6.38
N GLY A 7 11.70 -14.43 6.73
CA GLY A 7 12.81 -13.87 7.50
C GLY A 7 13.48 -12.69 6.79
N SER A 8 13.35 -11.52 7.40
CA SER A 8 14.11 -10.30 7.15
C SER A 8 15.61 -10.57 7.11
N GLN A 9 16.18 -10.75 5.93
CA GLN A 9 17.63 -10.67 5.75
C GLN A 9 17.94 -9.37 5.01
N VAL A 10 18.28 -8.34 5.78
CA VAL A 10 19.14 -7.27 5.28
C VAL A 10 20.44 -7.96 4.90
N ASN A 11 20.74 -8.05 3.60
CA ASN A 11 21.95 -8.73 3.11
C ASN A 11 23.19 -8.12 3.79
N ALA A 12 24.04 -8.96 4.38
CA ALA A 12 25.21 -8.56 5.17
C ALA A 12 26.32 -7.82 4.36
N GLY A 13 26.07 -7.47 3.10
CA GLY A 13 26.98 -6.73 2.23
C GLY A 13 26.36 -5.51 1.55
N ALA A 14 25.17 -5.05 1.97
CA ALA A 14 24.54 -3.84 1.46
C ALA A 14 24.43 -2.76 2.55
N ASP A 15 24.68 -1.51 2.18
CA ASP A 15 24.61 -0.36 3.10
C ASP A 15 23.16 0.02 3.46
N ALA A 16 22.18 -0.41 2.63
CA ALA A 16 20.76 -0.13 2.81
C ALA A 16 19.88 -1.23 2.19
N ALA A 17 18.61 -1.29 2.61
CA ALA A 17 17.61 -2.19 2.07
C ALA A 17 16.26 -1.48 1.87
N LEU A 18 15.55 -1.86 0.81
CA LEU A 18 14.13 -1.54 0.62
C LEU A 18 13.30 -2.72 1.13
N ILE A 19 12.37 -2.45 2.05
CA ILE A 19 11.53 -3.47 2.69
C ILE A 19 10.08 -3.03 2.55
N ILE A 20 9.19 -3.96 2.16
CA ILE A 20 7.75 -3.73 1.98
C ILE A 20 6.94 -4.85 2.65
N GLY A 21 5.67 -4.59 2.92
CA GLY A 21 4.76 -5.54 3.58
C GLY A 21 5.11 -5.79 5.04
N ASP A 22 4.63 -6.90 5.61
CA ASP A 22 4.78 -7.24 7.02
C ASP A 22 6.22 -7.16 7.57
N PRO A 23 7.28 -7.56 6.82
CA PRO A 23 8.65 -7.40 7.31
C PRO A 23 9.04 -5.95 7.59
N ALA A 24 8.49 -4.97 6.88
CA ALA A 24 8.80 -3.55 7.09
C ALA A 24 8.29 -3.05 8.44
N MET A 25 7.20 -3.64 8.95
CA MET A 25 6.61 -3.28 10.24
C MET A 25 7.45 -3.73 11.44
N LYS A 26 8.38 -4.68 11.23
CA LYS A 26 9.23 -5.27 12.27
C LYS A 26 10.63 -4.69 12.34
N VAL A 27 10.95 -3.72 11.49
CA VAL A 27 12.30 -3.16 11.42
C VAL A 27 12.62 -2.40 12.71
N PRO A 28 13.69 -2.77 13.46
CA PRO A 28 14.04 -2.10 14.71
C PRO A 28 14.53 -0.68 14.43
N ARG A 29 13.71 0.32 14.79
CA ARG A 29 13.97 1.75 14.53
C ARG A 29 15.08 2.35 15.38
N ASP A 30 15.49 1.66 16.44
CA ASP A 30 16.61 2.01 17.32
C ASP A 30 17.97 1.56 16.75
N GLN A 31 17.97 0.57 15.86
CA GLN A 31 19.18 0.00 15.27
C GLN A 31 19.47 0.55 13.86
N PHE A 32 18.43 0.98 13.14
CA PHE A 32 18.54 1.46 11.77
C PHE A 32 17.93 2.84 11.60
N ARG A 33 18.53 3.63 10.70
CA ARG A 33 17.85 4.81 10.17
C ARG A 33 16.76 4.36 9.19
N VAL A 34 15.51 4.41 9.64
CA VAL A 34 14.35 4.01 8.84
C VAL A 34 13.76 5.23 8.13
N PHE A 35 13.60 5.12 6.82
CA PHE A 35 12.91 6.12 6.00
C PHE A 35 11.55 5.57 5.57
N ASP A 36 10.50 6.33 5.85
CA ASP A 36 9.16 6.06 5.31
C ASP A 36 9.06 6.73 3.93
N LEU A 37 8.83 5.92 2.89
CA LEU A 37 8.78 6.41 1.52
C LEU A 37 7.53 7.26 1.23
N ALA A 38 6.41 6.97 1.89
CA ALA A 38 5.21 7.80 1.75
C ALA A 38 5.41 9.16 2.42
N ALA A 39 6.07 9.19 3.58
CA ALA A 39 6.44 10.45 4.24
C ALA A 39 7.42 11.26 3.40
N LEU A 40 8.50 10.63 2.88
CA LEU A 40 9.46 11.32 2.01
C LEU A 40 8.83 11.86 0.73
N TRP A 41 7.89 11.11 0.14
CA TRP A 41 7.14 11.57 -1.01
C TRP A 41 6.30 12.79 -0.67
N HIS A 42 5.55 12.74 0.43
CA HIS A 42 4.74 13.86 0.88
C HIS A 42 5.60 15.09 1.19
N ASP A 43 6.73 14.94 1.88
CA ASP A 43 7.66 16.03 2.17
C ASP A 43 8.19 16.70 0.90
N TYR A 44 8.43 15.92 -0.16
CA TYR A 44 8.99 16.43 -1.42
C TYR A 44 7.92 17.03 -2.36
N THR A 45 6.69 16.51 -2.33
CA THR A 45 5.65 16.82 -3.33
C THR A 45 4.43 17.54 -2.77
N GLY A 46 4.21 17.48 -1.45
CA GLY A 46 2.97 17.88 -0.79
C GLY A 46 1.74 17.07 -1.22
N CYS A 47 1.93 15.90 -1.84
CA CYS A 47 0.85 15.06 -2.35
C CYS A 47 0.72 13.75 -1.55
N GLY A 48 -0.44 13.12 -1.64
CA GLY A 48 -0.68 11.78 -1.12
C GLY A 48 0.09 10.73 -1.93
N PHE A 49 0.20 9.51 -1.39
CA PHE A 49 0.90 8.40 -2.04
C PHE A 49 -0.01 7.17 -2.14
N VAL A 50 -0.05 6.54 -3.31
CA VAL A 50 -0.88 5.35 -3.59
C VAL A 50 0.02 4.14 -3.84
N PHE A 51 0.02 3.18 -2.93
CA PHE A 51 0.77 1.93 -3.10
C PHE A 51 0.05 0.92 -3.99
N ALA A 52 -1.28 0.82 -3.89
CA ALA A 52 -2.08 -0.18 -4.58
C ALA A 52 -3.51 0.30 -4.85
N MET A 53 -4.14 -0.27 -5.87
CA MET A 53 -5.54 -0.07 -6.22
C MET A 53 -6.16 -1.38 -6.68
N TRP A 54 -7.46 -1.56 -6.46
CA TRP A 54 -8.23 -2.56 -7.18
C TRP A 54 -8.41 -2.13 -8.65
N MET A 55 -7.92 -2.95 -9.57
CA MET A 55 -7.95 -2.67 -11.00
C MET A 55 -8.51 -3.87 -11.77
N ALA A 56 -9.27 -3.58 -12.83
CA ALA A 56 -9.81 -4.58 -13.72
C ALA A 56 -9.50 -4.22 -15.18
N ARG A 57 -9.49 -5.22 -16.07
CA ARG A 57 -9.44 -4.96 -17.51
C ARG A 57 -10.74 -4.28 -17.95
N ALA A 58 -10.64 -3.36 -18.90
CA ALA A 58 -11.80 -2.63 -19.42
C ALA A 58 -12.91 -3.55 -19.95
N SER A 59 -12.56 -4.72 -20.49
CA SER A 59 -13.52 -5.72 -20.97
C SER A 59 -14.36 -6.37 -19.87
N GLU A 60 -13.93 -6.30 -18.60
CA GLU A 60 -14.57 -6.96 -17.46
C GLU A 60 -15.34 -5.99 -16.56
N VAL A 61 -15.41 -4.70 -16.94
CA VAL A 61 -15.97 -3.64 -16.07
C VAL A 61 -17.39 -3.94 -15.60
N GLU A 62 -18.27 -4.45 -16.47
CA GLU A 62 -19.65 -4.75 -16.08
C GLU A 62 -19.73 -5.91 -15.09
N THR A 63 -18.88 -6.92 -15.22
CA THR A 63 -18.79 -8.03 -14.26
C THR A 63 -18.32 -7.53 -12.89
N ILE A 64 -17.31 -6.66 -12.88
CA ILE A 64 -16.70 -6.13 -11.66
C ILE A 64 -17.61 -5.11 -10.96
N ARG A 65 -18.41 -4.35 -11.70
CA ARG A 65 -19.41 -3.42 -11.15
C ARG A 65 -20.48 -4.10 -10.31
N ALA A 66 -20.73 -5.38 -10.52
CA ALA A 66 -21.69 -6.14 -9.72
C ALA A 66 -21.15 -6.51 -8.33
N LEU A 67 -19.84 -6.34 -8.08
CA LEU A 67 -19.20 -6.65 -6.80
C LEU A 67 -19.19 -5.41 -5.89
N ASP A 68 -19.60 -5.60 -4.64
CA ASP A 68 -19.60 -4.53 -3.64
C ASP A 68 -18.28 -4.48 -2.86
N PHE A 69 -17.25 -3.97 -3.53
CA PHE A 69 -15.93 -3.74 -2.94
C PHE A 69 -15.93 -2.75 -1.78
N ALA A 70 -16.81 -1.75 -1.82
CA ALA A 70 -16.94 -0.76 -0.75
C ALA A 70 -17.55 -1.39 0.50
N GLY A 71 -18.63 -2.17 0.34
CA GLY A 71 -19.26 -2.92 1.41
C GLY A 71 -18.31 -3.94 2.04
N ALA A 72 -17.53 -4.67 1.23
CA ALA A 72 -16.52 -5.60 1.75
C ALA A 72 -15.43 -4.90 2.58
N LEU A 73 -14.99 -3.71 2.16
CA LEU A 73 -14.07 -2.88 2.95
C LEU A 73 -14.72 -2.42 4.26
N ASP A 74 -15.94 -1.91 4.21
CA ASP A 74 -16.67 -1.42 5.38
C ASP A 74 -16.91 -2.55 6.40
N GLU A 75 -17.25 -3.75 5.93
CA GLU A 75 -17.38 -4.94 6.76
C GLU A 75 -16.05 -5.28 7.44
N GLY A 76 -14.94 -5.30 6.69
CA GLY A 76 -13.62 -5.56 7.26
C GLY A 76 -13.21 -4.53 8.33
N LEU A 77 -13.47 -3.24 8.08
CA LEU A 77 -13.20 -2.17 9.04
C LEU A 77 -14.06 -2.28 10.31
N ALA A 78 -15.29 -2.80 10.20
CA ALA A 78 -16.16 -3.03 11.35
C ALA A 78 -15.71 -4.22 12.23
N HIS A 79 -14.89 -5.14 11.69
CA HIS A 79 -14.45 -6.37 12.37
C HIS A 79 -12.93 -6.40 12.59
N LEU A 80 -12.29 -5.23 12.75
CA LEU A 80 -10.83 -5.13 12.91
C LEU A 80 -10.28 -5.92 14.11
N ASP A 81 -11.03 -6.05 15.20
CA ASP A 81 -10.61 -6.84 16.36
C ASP A 81 -10.46 -8.33 16.01
N GLU A 82 -11.38 -8.87 15.21
CA GLU A 82 -11.37 -10.27 14.76
C GLU A 82 -10.20 -10.50 13.79
N ILE A 83 -10.05 -9.60 12.81
CA ILE A 83 -8.94 -9.64 11.85
C ILE A 83 -7.59 -9.56 12.59
N ALA A 84 -7.43 -8.62 13.53
CA ALA A 84 -6.17 -8.48 14.25
C ALA A 84 -5.83 -9.71 15.11
N ALA A 85 -6.84 -10.35 15.72
CA ALA A 85 -6.64 -11.58 16.48
C ALA A 85 -6.29 -12.78 15.57
N GLU A 86 -6.91 -12.88 14.40
CA GLU A 86 -6.64 -13.95 13.44
C GLU A 86 -5.20 -13.89 12.91
N TYR A 87 -4.72 -12.68 12.61
CA TYR A 87 -3.42 -12.48 11.95
C TYR A 87 -2.25 -12.29 12.90
N GLU A 88 -2.46 -12.17 14.22
CA GLU A 88 -1.41 -11.98 15.24
C GLU A 88 -0.23 -12.95 15.06
N LYS A 89 -0.50 -14.25 14.94
CA LYS A 89 0.55 -15.28 14.83
C LYS A 89 1.25 -15.28 13.47
N ALA A 90 0.50 -15.04 12.40
CA ALA A 90 1.03 -15.05 11.04
C ALA A 90 1.93 -13.84 10.79
N ILE A 91 1.46 -12.66 11.22
CA ILE A 91 2.17 -11.39 11.08
C ILE A 91 3.22 -11.25 12.18
N GLY A 92 3.07 -11.84 13.36
CA GLY A 92 4.02 -11.71 14.46
C GLY A 92 4.07 -10.29 15.03
N LEU A 93 2.91 -9.64 15.12
CA LEU A 93 2.67 -8.35 15.75
C LEU A 93 1.47 -8.50 16.68
N SER A 94 1.41 -7.72 17.75
CA SER A 94 0.25 -7.73 18.63
C SER A 94 -1.01 -7.25 17.89
N PRO A 95 -2.21 -7.67 18.33
CA PRO A 95 -3.46 -7.19 17.74
C PRO A 95 -3.59 -5.64 17.77
N ALA A 96 -3.02 -4.99 18.79
CA ALA A 96 -3.01 -3.53 18.88
C ALA A 96 -2.17 -2.89 17.77
N GLU A 97 -0.98 -3.43 17.48
CA GLU A 97 -0.10 -2.94 16.41
C GLU A 97 -0.73 -3.16 15.03
N ILE A 98 -1.37 -4.31 14.80
CA ILE A 98 -2.07 -4.59 13.53
C ILE A 98 -3.20 -3.59 13.32
N LYS A 99 -4.03 -3.34 14.34
CA LYS A 99 -5.11 -2.35 14.25
C LYS A 99 -4.58 -0.96 13.97
N ALA A 100 -3.60 -0.50 14.75
CA ALA A 100 -2.98 0.82 14.55
C ALA A 100 -2.49 0.97 13.11
N TYR A 101 -1.83 -0.04 12.55
CA TYR A 101 -1.41 -0.03 11.15
C TYR A 101 -2.57 0.11 10.17
N LEU A 102 -3.64 -0.69 10.35
CA LEU A 102 -4.80 -0.67 9.46
C LEU A 102 -5.63 0.62 9.58
N THR A 103 -5.61 1.32 10.71
CA THR A 103 -6.43 2.53 10.92
C THR A 103 -5.67 3.85 10.84
N GLU A 104 -4.38 3.85 11.14
CA GLU A 104 -3.57 5.08 11.26
C GLU A 104 -2.53 5.20 10.14
N ASN A 105 -2.05 4.08 9.58
CA ASN A 105 -1.00 4.08 8.55
C ASN A 105 -1.53 3.81 7.13
N ILE A 106 -2.74 3.26 7.00
CA ILE A 106 -3.36 2.99 5.71
C ILE A 106 -4.63 3.83 5.55
N ALA A 107 -4.71 4.51 4.42
CA ALA A 107 -5.97 5.08 3.93
C ALA A 107 -6.49 4.21 2.78
N PHE A 108 -7.63 3.55 3.00
CA PHE A 108 -8.23 2.63 2.01
C PHE A 108 -9.06 3.33 0.94
N ARG A 109 -9.49 4.57 1.20
CA ARG A 109 -10.36 5.33 0.30
C ARG A 109 -9.54 6.40 -0.39
N MET A 110 -9.61 6.41 -1.72
CA MET A 110 -8.94 7.37 -2.58
C MET A 110 -9.58 8.75 -2.41
N ASP A 111 -8.78 9.76 -2.05
CA ASP A 111 -9.19 11.16 -2.04
C ASP A 111 -8.51 11.96 -3.17
N GLU A 112 -8.78 13.27 -3.23
CA GLU A 112 -8.20 14.17 -4.22
C GLU A 112 -6.69 14.37 -4.07
N GLU A 113 -6.14 14.24 -2.85
CA GLU A 113 -4.70 14.37 -2.61
C GLU A 113 -3.95 13.15 -3.14
N MET A 114 -4.52 11.95 -2.94
CA MET A 114 -4.01 10.70 -3.49
C MET A 114 -4.12 10.65 -5.02
N LYS A 115 -5.22 11.16 -5.61
CA LYS A 115 -5.36 11.28 -7.07
C LYS A 115 -4.27 12.16 -7.66
N LYS A 116 -4.03 13.34 -7.09
CA LYS A 116 -2.93 14.24 -7.50
C LYS A 116 -1.56 13.56 -7.37
N GLY A 117 -1.34 12.85 -6.27
CA GLY A 117 -0.11 12.08 -6.06
C GLY A 117 0.12 11.02 -7.13
N LEU A 118 -0.93 10.27 -7.48
CA LEU A 118 -0.87 9.24 -8.52
C LEU A 118 -0.61 9.84 -9.91
N GLU A 119 -1.27 10.95 -10.25
CA GLU A 119 -1.02 11.70 -11.48
C GLU A 119 0.44 12.16 -11.56
N LEU A 120 0.94 12.78 -10.48
CA LEU A 120 2.33 13.24 -10.39
C LEU A 120 3.32 12.08 -10.52
N PHE A 121 3.04 10.92 -9.91
CA PHE A 121 3.87 9.73 -10.04
C PHE A 121 4.02 9.31 -11.52
N PHE A 122 2.92 9.25 -12.27
CA PHE A 122 2.97 8.94 -13.71
C PHE A 122 3.66 10.03 -14.54
N GLU A 123 3.54 11.30 -14.15
CA GLU A 123 4.32 12.39 -14.75
C GLU A 123 5.82 12.21 -14.57
N LEU A 124 6.27 11.92 -13.35
CA LEU A 124 7.68 11.71 -13.06
C LEU A 124 8.21 10.44 -13.75
N ALA A 125 7.44 9.35 -13.72
CA ALA A 125 7.81 8.10 -14.39
C ALA A 125 8.03 8.32 -15.91
N ARG A 126 7.15 9.09 -16.56
CA ARG A 126 7.32 9.46 -17.97
C ARG A 126 8.53 10.37 -18.18
N LYS A 127 8.72 11.41 -17.36
CA LYS A 127 9.89 12.31 -17.45
C LYS A 127 11.22 11.55 -17.32
N LEU A 128 11.23 10.47 -16.54
CA LEU A 128 12.37 9.58 -16.35
C LEU A 128 12.46 8.45 -17.40
N ASN A 129 11.56 8.42 -18.38
CA ASN A 129 11.47 7.38 -19.42
C ASN A 129 11.28 5.95 -18.86
N LEU A 130 10.61 5.81 -17.71
CA LEU A 130 10.25 4.50 -17.13
C LEU A 130 8.98 3.92 -17.77
N ILE A 131 8.19 4.76 -18.43
CA ILE A 131 7.00 4.41 -19.20
C ILE A 131 6.97 5.22 -20.49
N GLU A 132 6.45 4.63 -21.56
CA GLU A 132 6.34 5.29 -22.88
C GLU A 132 5.16 6.28 -22.93
N ASP A 133 4.00 5.84 -22.42
CA ASP A 133 2.76 6.60 -22.43
C ASP A 133 2.23 6.83 -21.01
N GLN A 134 1.64 8.00 -20.79
CA GLN A 134 0.71 8.19 -19.68
C GLN A 134 -0.63 7.57 -20.04
N LYS A 135 -0.89 6.38 -19.49
CA LYS A 135 -2.23 5.78 -19.47
C LYS A 135 -2.78 5.92 -18.06
N PRO A 136 -3.26 7.11 -17.66
CA PRO A 136 -3.84 7.26 -16.34
C PRO A 136 -5.01 6.28 -16.17
N PRO A 137 -5.17 5.71 -14.97
CA PRO A 137 -6.28 4.81 -14.69
C PRO A 137 -7.61 5.53 -14.93
N ARG A 138 -8.58 4.82 -15.51
CA ARG A 138 -9.96 5.29 -15.59
C ARG A 138 -10.69 4.78 -14.35
N PHE A 139 -11.20 5.71 -13.55
CA PHE A 139 -11.97 5.39 -12.36
C PHE A 139 -13.42 5.04 -12.76
N PHE A 140 -13.96 3.96 -12.19
CA PHE A 140 -15.33 3.52 -12.39
C PHE A 140 -15.99 3.36 -11.01
N GLY A 141 -17.09 4.08 -10.75
CA GLY A 141 -17.79 4.05 -9.46
C GLY A 141 -17.32 5.13 -8.49
N VAL A 142 -18.33 5.83 -7.93
CA VAL A 142 -18.35 6.94 -6.95
C VAL A 142 -17.27 8.04 -7.06
N SER A 143 -17.70 9.14 -7.67
CA SER A 143 -17.33 10.53 -7.32
C SER A 143 -17.69 10.88 -5.88
#